data_AF-A0A7C4AMG0-F1
#
_entry.id   AF-A0A7C4AMG0-F1
#
_cell.length_a   1.000
_cell.length_b   1.000
_cell.length_c   1.000
_cell.angle_alpha   90.00
_cell.angle_beta   90.00
_cell.angle_gamma   90.00
#
_symmetry.space_group_name_H-M   'P 1'
#
loop_
_entity.id
_entity.type
_entity.pdbx_description
1 polymer ?
#
loop_
_entity_poly.entity_id
_entity_poly.type
_entity_poly.pdbx_seq_one_letter_code
_entity_poly.pdbx_strand_id
1 'polypeptide(L)'
;MLQRRVDIAQPIYDPKVSRIPELIGKHPGTIAPVVLWKPNPLQFVKPTSASRVTGIMDVELRLRDGNDEIAKNLKKIILTIDGKRFEFDRFPCQLQFDTSHAHYRLITLKAEAIGTQDGQDDAVLASFYTNLIAENGSFDATRPLLLFAGVFEPKIDNPRGTWTPEMYDAAYTFSENIMTHLMHYGYVPSFLKEVDMFTVLIDPTQLDKGLEEFKPRRLVNVWGNDTGPGCDGKTYSEMIDSVQWMEKSKTKLGTVLRGYHIPDMGLPNGIPDVFEVFAAHIISNYYKFAPLGGMRAIDQTRIIFQDIMADLAANGFNLPWDVHSLLIGKKPDYLKELIKRHLSEHTITGVVLCDFITDLSDFEDTKGMWEDVQIALDCVAQETGRRLPLSIVYTTEGELMGDQPGFADAVLCMTKNELQTCSIPDNAKVGIILGEHGFPPGNGEDDVIDTNMDRIRERLRHTYTRDLRRLRKGITEFGLGMNEFNNHPDSWQMSSMENMIDFLHRGFDVVIFQPYYFTYESIDLFEHLRHWAFEVDGIDYEKELHGGHVIAPNYRSDFTFRGARIIITGSLLGRYEKDGNLPLVQQAYRSFKGSIVQTLANKLHSLKRQ
;
A
#
# COMPACT_ATOMS: atom_id res chain seq x y z
N MET A 1 -23.53 11.48 8.51
CA MET A 1 -22.27 11.00 7.89
C MET A 1 -21.93 9.58 8.32
N LEU A 2 -22.00 9.23 9.61
CA LEU A 2 -21.77 7.85 10.10
C LEU A 2 -22.54 6.75 9.36
N GLN A 3 -23.83 6.93 9.03
CA GLN A 3 -24.61 5.92 8.28
C GLN A 3 -24.16 5.66 6.83
N ARG A 4 -23.30 6.49 6.23
CA ARG A 4 -22.71 6.24 4.90
C ARG A 4 -21.34 5.54 4.98
N ARG A 5 -20.69 5.55 6.14
CA ARG A 5 -19.36 4.95 6.38
C ARG A 5 -19.43 3.49 6.83
N VAL A 6 -20.62 2.89 6.81
CA VAL A 6 -20.89 1.58 7.42
C VAL A 6 -21.09 0.56 6.31
N ASP A 7 -20.06 -0.22 6.00
CA ASP A 7 -20.16 -1.40 5.14
C ASP A 7 -20.72 -2.63 5.85
N ILE A 8 -21.01 -2.53 7.15
CA ILE A 8 -21.92 -3.45 7.84
C ILE A 8 -23.35 -3.39 7.24
N ALA A 9 -23.68 -2.41 6.40
CA ALA A 9 -25.03 -2.24 5.86
C ALA A 9 -25.22 -2.74 4.41
N GLN A 10 -24.81 -3.98 4.11
CA GLN A 10 -25.87 -4.81 3.54
C GLN A 10 -26.86 -5.06 4.67
N PRO A 11 -28.19 -4.91 4.48
CA PRO A 11 -29.19 -5.24 5.51
C PRO A 11 -29.21 -6.73 5.92
N ILE A 12 -28.17 -7.48 5.55
CA ILE A 12 -27.99 -8.91 5.68
C ILE A 12 -26.75 -9.26 6.53
N TYR A 13 -25.91 -8.29 6.95
CA TYR A 13 -24.81 -8.61 7.88
C TYR A 13 -25.39 -9.05 9.22
N ASP A 14 -25.12 -10.31 9.59
CA ASP A 14 -25.46 -10.83 10.91
C ASP A 14 -24.30 -10.51 11.86
N PRO A 15 -24.46 -9.64 12.88
CA PRO A 15 -23.41 -9.35 13.86
C PRO A 15 -23.01 -10.57 14.70
N LYS A 16 -23.64 -11.73 14.52
CA LYS A 16 -23.15 -13.01 15.02
C LYS A 16 -21.94 -13.54 14.24
N VAL A 17 -21.68 -13.06 13.02
CA VAL A 17 -20.54 -13.47 12.19
C VAL A 17 -19.23 -13.17 12.91
N SER A 18 -19.03 -11.95 13.41
CA SER A 18 -17.84 -11.59 14.22
C SER A 18 -17.74 -12.33 15.57
N ARG A 19 -18.76 -13.14 15.91
CA ARG A 19 -18.78 -13.99 17.11
C ARG A 19 -18.62 -15.47 16.80
N ILE A 20 -18.34 -15.82 15.54
CA ILE A 20 -18.07 -17.19 15.12
C ILE A 20 -16.74 -17.62 15.76
N PRO A 21 -16.67 -18.76 16.47
CA PRO A 21 -15.47 -19.22 17.18
C PRO A 21 -14.20 -19.25 16.32
N GLU A 22 -14.33 -19.55 15.03
CA GLU A 22 -13.27 -19.55 14.03
C GLU A 22 -12.64 -18.18 13.77
N LEU A 23 -13.41 -17.10 13.92
CA LEU A 23 -12.94 -15.71 13.84
C LEU A 23 -12.44 -15.17 15.19
N ILE A 24 -12.80 -15.84 16.29
CA ILE A 24 -12.38 -15.48 17.66
C ILE A 24 -10.99 -16.10 17.99
N GLY A 25 -10.60 -17.18 17.31
CA GLY A 25 -9.24 -17.75 17.33
C GLY A 25 -8.80 -18.42 18.65
N LYS A 26 -8.15 -19.60 18.53
CA LYS A 26 -7.36 -20.27 19.59
C LYS A 26 -5.85 -20.03 19.42
N HIS A 27 -5.42 -19.23 18.44
CA HIS A 27 -4.03 -18.91 18.18
C HIS A 27 -3.64 -17.59 18.87
N PRO A 28 -2.47 -17.48 19.54
CA PRO A 28 -2.03 -16.25 20.22
C PRO A 28 -1.81 -15.05 19.29
N GLY A 29 -1.82 -15.26 17.96
CA GLY A 29 -1.74 -14.20 16.93
C GLY A 29 -3.09 -13.63 16.46
N THR A 30 -4.22 -14.24 16.83
CA THR A 30 -5.59 -13.72 16.54
C THR A 30 -6.02 -12.62 17.53
N ILE A 31 -5.06 -11.96 18.16
CA ILE A 31 -5.34 -10.75 18.91
C ILE A 31 -5.39 -9.64 17.87
N ALA A 32 -6.61 -9.25 17.46
CA ALA A 32 -6.81 -7.99 16.76
C ALA A 32 -5.97 -6.94 17.50
N PRO A 33 -4.91 -6.37 16.88
CA PRO A 33 -4.10 -5.39 17.58
C PRO A 33 -5.06 -4.28 17.97
N VAL A 34 -5.27 -4.10 19.28
CA VAL A 34 -5.98 -2.94 19.81
C VAL A 34 -5.07 -1.76 19.56
N VAL A 35 -5.14 -1.21 18.35
CA VAL A 35 -4.52 0.05 18.02
C VAL A 35 -5.42 1.11 18.63
N LEU A 36 -5.05 1.59 19.83
CA LEU A 36 -5.65 2.78 20.42
C LEU A 36 -5.18 3.99 19.61
N TRP A 37 -5.72 4.13 18.40
CA TRP A 37 -5.45 5.25 17.54
C TRP A 37 -6.39 6.40 17.89
N LYS A 38 -5.83 7.62 17.88
CA LYS A 38 -6.60 8.85 18.00
C LYS A 38 -6.29 9.67 16.75
N PRO A 39 -7.31 10.14 16.00
CA PRO A 39 -7.09 11.00 14.86
C PRO A 39 -6.22 12.18 15.23
N ASN A 40 -5.39 12.59 14.28
CA ASN A 40 -4.62 13.80 14.36
C ASN A 40 -5.59 14.93 14.73
N PRO A 41 -5.34 15.62 15.85
CA PRO A 41 -6.21 16.68 16.29
C PRO A 41 -6.38 17.78 15.25
N LEU A 42 -5.42 17.93 14.33
CA LEU A 42 -5.44 18.90 13.25
C LEU A 42 -6.03 18.30 11.98
N GLN A 43 -6.83 19.09 11.28
CA GLN A 43 -7.41 18.71 9.99
C GLN A 43 -7.32 19.85 8.99
N PHE A 44 -6.73 19.59 7.82
CA PHE A 44 -6.89 20.44 6.65
C PHE A 44 -8.27 20.19 6.04
N VAL A 45 -9.14 21.19 6.13
CA VAL A 45 -10.46 21.17 5.48
C VAL A 45 -10.32 21.56 4.01
N LYS A 46 -9.41 22.49 3.73
CA LYS A 46 -9.06 22.90 2.37
C LYS A 46 -7.56 23.25 2.27
N PRO A 47 -6.93 22.95 1.14
CA PRO A 47 -7.36 21.96 0.14
C PRO A 47 -7.24 20.52 0.69
N THR A 48 -7.90 19.57 0.02
CA THR A 48 -7.68 18.15 0.31
C THR A 48 -6.27 17.77 -0.12
N SER A 49 -5.69 16.77 0.54
CA SER A 49 -4.48 16.09 0.07
C SER A 49 -4.51 15.82 -1.44
N ALA A 50 -3.33 15.91 -2.09
CA ALA A 50 -3.12 15.59 -3.50
C ALA A 50 -4.00 16.39 -4.49
N SER A 51 -4.65 17.47 -4.04
CA SER A 51 -5.41 18.36 -4.90
C SER A 51 -4.49 19.20 -5.80
N ARG A 52 -5.03 19.65 -6.93
CA ARG A 52 -4.33 20.58 -7.83
C ARG A 52 -4.64 22.00 -7.40
N VAL A 53 -3.63 22.84 -7.39
CA VAL A 53 -3.78 24.24 -6.99
C VAL A 53 -3.17 25.17 -8.03
N THR A 54 -3.91 26.23 -8.34
CA THR A 54 -3.49 27.25 -9.32
C THR A 54 -3.88 28.64 -8.84
N GLY A 55 -2.98 29.62 -8.99
CA GLY A 55 -3.20 31.00 -8.56
C GLY A 55 -3.36 31.09 -7.04
N ILE A 56 -4.50 31.64 -6.58
CA ILE A 56 -4.80 31.79 -5.17
C ILE A 56 -5.45 30.52 -4.63
N MET A 57 -4.79 29.90 -3.64
CA MET A 57 -5.29 28.74 -2.90
C MET A 57 -5.87 29.19 -1.56
N ASP A 58 -7.08 28.71 -1.24
CA ASP A 58 -7.65 28.83 0.09
C ASP A 58 -7.17 27.69 0.98
N VAL A 59 -6.55 28.02 2.11
CA VAL A 59 -6.16 27.07 3.15
C VAL A 59 -7.06 27.24 4.35
N GLU A 60 -7.68 26.15 4.78
CA GLU A 60 -8.50 26.09 5.97
C GLU A 60 -8.04 24.93 6.87
N LEU A 61 -7.59 25.28 8.07
CA LEU A 61 -7.16 24.35 9.11
C LEU A 61 -8.09 24.44 10.31
N ARG A 62 -8.54 23.29 10.82
CA ARG A 62 -9.40 23.20 12.00
C ARG A 62 -8.84 22.20 13.01
N LEU A 63 -9.28 22.35 14.25
CA LEU A 63 -9.16 21.33 15.28
C LEU A 63 -10.34 20.37 15.13
N ARG A 64 -10.08 19.07 15.05
CA ARG A 64 -11.12 18.03 15.00
C ARG A 64 -11.93 18.05 16.29
N ASP A 65 -13.23 17.82 16.17
CA ASP A 65 -14.17 17.74 17.30
C ASP A 65 -13.68 16.72 18.35
N GLY A 66 -13.88 17.03 19.63
CA GLY A 66 -13.44 16.18 20.75
C GLY A 66 -11.98 16.37 21.19
N ASN A 67 -11.28 17.37 20.66
CA ASN A 67 -9.90 17.72 21.06
C ASN A 67 -9.81 19.00 21.91
N ASP A 68 -10.82 19.27 22.74
CA ASP A 68 -10.94 20.49 23.55
C ASP A 68 -9.73 20.74 24.48
N GLU A 69 -9.04 19.68 24.91
CA GLU A 69 -7.81 19.81 25.72
C GLU A 69 -6.67 20.49 24.98
N ILE A 70 -6.54 20.25 23.66
CA ILE A 70 -5.54 20.92 22.85
C ILE A 70 -5.89 22.40 22.73
N ALA A 71 -7.17 22.73 22.51
CA ALA A 71 -7.62 24.13 22.49
C ALA A 71 -7.32 24.87 23.80
N LYS A 72 -7.43 24.21 24.96
CA LYS A 72 -7.13 24.80 26.28
C LYS A 72 -5.64 25.09 26.48
N ASN A 73 -4.77 24.23 25.95
CA ASN A 73 -3.32 24.34 26.12
C ASN A 73 -2.62 25.03 24.94
N LEU A 74 -3.37 25.41 23.90
CA LEU A 74 -2.86 26.04 22.70
C LEU A 74 -2.37 27.46 22.99
N LYS A 75 -1.12 27.72 22.62
CA LYS A 75 -0.51 29.05 22.63
C LYS A 75 -0.61 29.69 21.24
N LYS A 76 -0.25 28.93 20.20
CA LYS A 76 -0.32 29.36 18.80
C LYS A 76 -0.33 28.18 17.84
N ILE A 77 -0.63 28.45 16.58
CA ILE A 77 -0.62 27.50 15.48
C ILE A 77 0.37 28.03 14.45
N ILE A 78 1.27 27.17 14.02
CA ILE A 78 2.22 27.49 12.96
C ILE A 78 1.80 26.72 11.72
N LEU A 79 1.39 27.45 10.69
CA LEU A 79 1.16 26.91 9.36
C LEU A 79 2.39 27.22 8.50
N THR A 80 3.03 26.19 7.97
CA THR A 80 4.13 26.31 7.01
C THR A 80 3.63 25.87 5.64
N ILE A 81 3.65 26.76 4.66
CA ILE A 81 3.32 26.46 3.27
C ILE A 81 4.58 26.67 2.44
N ASP A 82 5.16 25.59 1.91
CA ASP A 82 6.31 25.67 1.02
C ASP A 82 7.47 26.50 1.62
N GLY A 83 7.78 26.19 2.88
CA GLY A 83 8.81 26.87 3.68
C GLY A 83 8.42 28.23 4.28
N LYS A 84 7.33 28.86 3.83
CA LYS A 84 6.83 30.12 4.41
C LYS A 84 5.98 29.86 5.65
N ARG A 85 6.32 30.52 6.77
CA ARG A 85 5.65 30.34 8.07
C ARG A 85 4.61 31.42 8.33
N PHE A 86 3.48 31.01 8.88
CA PHE A 86 2.36 31.85 9.29
C PHE A 86 1.94 31.44 10.70
N GLU A 87 1.72 32.42 11.59
CA GLU A 87 1.34 32.17 12.98
C GLU A 87 -0.09 32.64 13.24
N PHE A 88 -0.85 31.84 13.99
CA PHE A 88 -2.23 32.12 14.39
C PHE A 88 -2.43 31.82 15.87
N ASP A 89 -3.22 32.63 16.57
CA ASP A 89 -3.45 32.43 18.01
C ASP A 89 -4.61 31.46 18.31
N ARG A 90 -5.41 31.07 17.30
CA ARG A 90 -6.62 30.25 17.48
C ARG A 90 -7.12 29.59 16.19
N PHE A 91 -7.99 28.60 16.35
CA PHE A 91 -8.76 27.96 15.27
C PHE A 91 -10.13 28.65 15.02
N PRO A 92 -10.76 28.45 13.84
CA PRO A 92 -10.16 27.88 12.63
C PRO A 92 -9.14 28.85 12.01
N CYS A 93 -8.08 28.32 11.39
CA CYS A 93 -7.14 29.14 10.64
C CYS A 93 -7.56 29.17 9.17
N GLN A 94 -7.68 30.37 8.62
CA GLN A 94 -7.95 30.59 7.20
C GLN A 94 -6.90 31.51 6.61
N LEU A 95 -6.37 31.12 5.46
CA LEU A 95 -5.33 31.85 4.76
C LEU A 95 -5.53 31.72 3.26
N GLN A 96 -5.41 32.83 2.54
CA GLN A 96 -5.23 32.80 1.09
C GLN A 96 -3.75 32.83 0.79
N PHE A 97 -3.30 31.88 -0.03
CA PHE A 97 -1.90 31.74 -0.38
C PHE A 97 -1.74 31.76 -1.91
N ASP A 98 -0.92 32.69 -2.40
CA ASP A 98 -0.57 32.73 -3.80
C ASP A 98 0.45 31.62 -4.12
N THR A 99 0.04 30.69 -4.98
CA THR A 99 0.86 29.55 -5.42
C THR A 99 1.65 29.86 -6.70
N SER A 100 1.52 31.06 -7.28
CA SER A 100 2.10 31.41 -8.57
C SER A 100 3.62 31.21 -8.64
N HIS A 101 4.35 31.33 -7.51
CA HIS A 101 5.80 31.08 -7.45
C HIS A 101 6.17 29.60 -7.55
N ALA A 102 5.23 28.68 -7.29
CA ALA A 102 5.51 27.25 -7.28
C ALA A 102 5.61 26.66 -8.70
N HIS A 103 5.04 27.33 -9.71
CA HIS A 103 4.97 26.80 -11.07
C HIS A 103 4.39 25.37 -11.09
N TYR A 104 5.10 24.40 -11.66
CA TYR A 104 4.73 22.97 -11.70
C TYR A 104 5.61 22.15 -10.74
N ARG A 105 5.20 22.03 -9.48
CA ARG A 105 5.93 21.29 -8.43
C ARG A 105 5.03 20.90 -7.26
N LEU A 106 5.53 20.04 -6.39
CA LEU A 106 4.86 19.73 -5.12
C LEU A 106 4.96 20.90 -4.12
N ILE A 107 3.85 21.18 -3.47
CA ILE A 107 3.74 22.11 -2.34
C ILE A 107 3.44 21.30 -1.09
N THR A 108 4.28 21.44 -0.06
CA THR A 108 4.03 20.86 1.27
C THR A 108 3.31 21.87 2.17
N LEU A 109 2.20 21.46 2.76
CA LEU A 109 1.47 22.15 3.82
C LEU A 109 1.75 21.44 5.12
N LYS A 110 2.29 22.13 6.12
CA LYS A 110 2.52 21.61 7.46
C LYS A 110 1.84 22.49 8.49
N ALA A 111 1.09 21.90 9.40
CA ALA A 111 0.53 22.56 10.57
C ALA A 111 1.19 22.02 11.85
N GLU A 112 1.45 22.92 12.80
CA GLU A 112 1.95 22.60 14.14
C GLU A 112 1.10 23.39 15.16
N ALA A 113 0.39 22.69 16.05
CA ALA A 113 -0.23 23.32 17.21
C ALA A 113 0.82 23.39 18.32
N ILE A 114 1.15 24.61 18.73
CA ILE A 114 2.15 24.91 19.75
C ILE A 114 1.42 25.33 21.02
N GLY A 115 1.82 24.77 22.16
CA GLY A 115 1.18 25.05 23.44
C GLY A 115 2.14 24.98 24.60
N THR A 116 1.55 24.92 25.79
CA THR A 116 2.27 24.77 27.06
C THR A 116 2.00 23.39 27.63
N GLN A 117 3.04 22.62 27.89
CA GLN A 117 2.95 21.33 28.59
C GLN A 117 4.00 21.32 29.71
N ASP A 118 3.64 20.84 30.90
CA ASP A 118 4.45 20.78 32.14
C ASP A 118 5.96 21.11 31.97
N GLY A 119 6.33 22.36 32.21
CA GLY A 119 7.73 22.82 32.20
C GLY A 119 8.35 23.10 30.83
N GLN A 120 7.61 22.93 29.73
CA GLN A 120 8.03 23.20 28.34
C GLN A 120 7.11 24.27 27.71
N ASP A 121 7.64 25.49 27.63
CA ASP A 121 7.05 26.53 26.78
C ASP A 121 7.35 26.18 25.30
N ASP A 122 6.39 26.41 24.42
CA ASP A 122 6.44 26.05 22.99
C ASP A 122 6.48 24.54 22.66
N ALA A 123 5.86 23.70 23.49
CA ALA A 123 5.67 22.28 23.19
C ALA A 123 4.77 22.10 21.94
N VAL A 124 5.20 21.28 20.98
CA VAL A 124 4.36 20.89 19.83
C VAL A 124 3.32 19.88 20.30
N LEU A 125 2.08 20.35 20.49
CA LEU A 125 0.94 19.55 20.95
C LEU A 125 0.40 18.60 19.87
N ALA A 126 0.44 19.02 18.61
CA ALA A 126 0.06 18.22 17.45
C ALA A 126 0.78 18.75 16.21
N SER A 127 1.06 17.88 15.24
CA SER A 127 1.56 18.28 13.93
C SER A 127 0.98 17.40 12.84
N PHE A 128 0.67 18.00 11.70
CA PHE A 128 0.14 17.32 10.53
C PHE A 128 0.76 17.93 9.27
N TYR A 129 0.97 17.14 8.23
CA TYR A 129 1.38 17.67 6.94
C TYR A 129 0.67 16.95 5.79
N THR A 130 0.57 17.63 4.65
CA THR A 130 0.03 17.07 3.42
C THR A 130 0.71 17.72 2.21
N ASN A 131 0.62 17.08 1.05
CA ASN A 131 1.21 17.55 -0.20
C ASN A 131 0.12 17.86 -1.22
N LEU A 132 0.38 18.90 -2.02
CA LEU A 132 -0.46 19.39 -3.09
C LEU A 132 0.35 19.55 -4.36
N ILE A 133 -0.36 19.65 -5.49
CA ILE A 133 0.27 19.76 -6.80
C ILE A 133 0.01 21.16 -7.34
N ALA A 134 1.03 21.99 -7.41
CA ALA A 134 0.93 23.26 -8.10
C ALA A 134 1.03 23.03 -9.61
N GLU A 135 0.10 23.59 -10.39
CA GLU A 135 0.14 23.57 -11.86
C GLU A 135 0.04 25.00 -12.41
N ASN A 136 0.99 25.85 -11.99
CA ASN A 136 1.07 27.25 -12.37
C ASN A 136 2.02 27.49 -13.55
N GLY A 137 1.64 28.36 -14.49
CA GLY A 137 2.49 28.79 -15.60
C GLY A 137 2.41 27.90 -16.84
N SER A 138 3.48 27.84 -17.63
CA SER A 138 3.54 27.07 -18.88
C SER A 138 4.29 25.75 -18.69
N PHE A 139 3.75 24.65 -19.21
CA PHE A 139 4.43 23.36 -19.32
C PHE A 139 4.74 23.08 -20.79
N ASP A 140 6.01 23.04 -21.17
CA ASP A 140 6.39 22.64 -22.54
C ASP A 140 6.14 21.13 -22.73
N ALA A 141 4.98 20.80 -23.29
CA ALA A 141 4.54 19.43 -23.53
C ALA A 141 5.09 18.82 -24.83
N THR A 142 6.10 19.43 -25.46
CA THR A 142 6.68 18.89 -26.71
C THR A 142 7.45 17.60 -26.48
N ARG A 143 8.21 17.50 -25.37
CA ARG A 143 9.05 16.34 -25.05
C ARG A 143 9.10 16.03 -23.53
N PRO A 144 7.96 15.84 -22.84
CA PRO A 144 7.98 15.37 -21.46
C PRO A 144 8.56 13.95 -21.35
N LEU A 145 9.24 13.67 -20.24
CA LEU A 145 9.45 12.29 -19.79
C LEU A 145 8.16 11.77 -19.16
N LEU A 146 7.60 10.69 -19.68
CA LEU A 146 6.53 9.96 -19.02
C LEU A 146 7.13 8.95 -18.03
N LEU A 147 6.97 9.20 -16.73
CA LEU A 147 7.53 8.35 -15.69
C LEU A 147 6.40 7.51 -15.07
N PHE A 148 6.36 6.22 -15.35
CA PHE A 148 5.43 5.30 -14.67
C PHE A 148 5.99 4.94 -13.31
N ALA A 149 5.20 5.07 -12.26
CA ALA A 149 5.64 4.80 -10.90
C ALA A 149 4.56 4.04 -10.11
N GLY A 150 4.84 3.52 -8.91
CA GLY A 150 3.85 2.75 -8.15
C GLY A 150 3.98 1.22 -8.27
N VAL A 151 5.07 0.72 -8.85
CA VAL A 151 5.35 -0.72 -8.86
C VAL A 151 6.02 -1.14 -7.54
N PHE A 152 5.33 -1.99 -6.77
CA PHE A 152 5.77 -2.61 -5.52
C PHE A 152 6.75 -3.77 -5.75
N GLU A 153 7.84 -3.49 -6.46
CA GLU A 153 8.96 -4.44 -6.56
C GLU A 153 10.30 -3.71 -6.82
N PRO A 154 11.40 -4.02 -6.11
CA PRO A 154 12.67 -3.34 -6.29
C PRO A 154 13.23 -3.63 -7.68
N LYS A 155 13.62 -2.56 -8.40
CA LYS A 155 14.38 -2.71 -9.64
C LYS A 155 15.85 -3.02 -9.32
N ILE A 156 16.22 -4.30 -9.36
CA ILE A 156 17.61 -4.73 -9.17
C ILE A 156 18.30 -4.85 -10.54
N ASP A 157 19.12 -3.86 -10.88
CA ASP A 157 19.81 -3.76 -12.19
C ASP A 157 20.91 -4.81 -12.43
N ASN A 158 21.13 -5.73 -11.48
CA ASN A 158 22.14 -6.78 -11.62
C ASN A 158 21.82 -7.99 -10.73
N PRO A 159 21.15 -9.05 -11.23
CA PRO A 159 21.08 -10.32 -10.53
C PRO A 159 22.46 -10.97 -10.61
N ARG A 160 23.42 -10.53 -9.80
CA ARG A 160 24.77 -11.11 -9.82
C ARG A 160 24.71 -12.54 -9.28
N GLY A 161 24.64 -13.48 -10.21
CA GLY A 161 24.73 -14.92 -10.01
C GLY A 161 23.36 -15.60 -9.89
N THR A 162 23.21 -16.75 -10.56
CA THR A 162 22.24 -17.77 -10.16
C THR A 162 22.62 -18.22 -8.76
N TRP A 163 21.82 -17.88 -7.75
CA TRP A 163 22.01 -18.49 -6.44
C TRP A 163 21.69 -20.00 -6.56
N THR A 164 22.28 -20.83 -5.69
CA THR A 164 21.93 -22.25 -5.68
C THR A 164 20.59 -22.46 -4.97
N PRO A 165 19.88 -23.58 -5.18
CA PRO A 165 18.65 -23.87 -4.47
C PRO A 165 18.76 -23.72 -2.95
N GLU A 166 19.88 -24.12 -2.37
CA GLU A 166 20.11 -24.02 -0.93
C GLU A 166 20.28 -22.57 -0.46
N MET A 167 20.89 -21.70 -1.28
CA MET A 167 21.02 -20.27 -0.99
C MET A 167 19.67 -19.56 -1.05
N TYR A 168 18.79 -20.00 -1.94
CA TYR A 168 17.44 -19.47 -2.02
C TYR A 168 16.52 -20.00 -0.93
N ASP A 169 16.60 -21.30 -0.57
CA ASP A 169 15.87 -21.87 0.57
C ASP A 169 16.28 -21.14 1.85
N ALA A 170 17.58 -20.90 2.06
CA ALA A 170 18.07 -20.12 3.19
C ALA A 170 17.53 -18.68 3.20
N ALA A 171 17.47 -18.03 2.03
CA ALA A 171 16.92 -16.69 1.91
C ALA A 171 15.39 -16.64 2.08
N TYR A 172 14.66 -17.66 1.64
CA TYR A 172 13.21 -17.79 1.80
C TYR A 172 12.87 -18.04 3.27
N THR A 173 13.54 -19.00 3.92
CA THR A 173 13.41 -19.22 5.36
C THR A 173 13.78 -17.97 6.15
N PHE A 174 14.83 -17.24 5.76
CA PHE A 174 15.15 -15.95 6.36
C PHE A 174 14.01 -14.93 6.19
N SER A 175 13.43 -14.83 5.00
CA SER A 175 12.32 -13.94 4.66
C SER A 175 11.04 -14.24 5.45
N GLU A 176 10.64 -15.52 5.49
CA GLU A 176 9.50 -16.02 6.27
C GLU A 176 9.68 -15.72 7.77
N ASN A 177 10.88 -15.92 8.30
CA ASN A 177 11.20 -15.62 9.69
C ASN A 177 11.20 -14.11 10.00
N ILE A 178 11.70 -13.27 9.09
CA ILE A 178 11.58 -11.81 9.25
C ILE A 178 10.11 -11.39 9.26
N MET A 179 9.32 -11.87 8.29
CA MET A 179 7.90 -11.52 8.19
C MET A 179 7.15 -11.95 9.44
N THR A 180 7.38 -13.19 9.91
CA THR A 180 6.81 -13.70 11.16
C THR A 180 7.21 -12.83 12.35
N HIS A 181 8.48 -12.41 12.42
CA HIS A 181 8.98 -11.55 13.49
C HIS A 181 8.40 -10.13 13.44
N LEU A 182 8.31 -9.51 12.26
CA LEU A 182 7.69 -8.19 12.08
C LEU A 182 6.20 -8.25 12.44
N MET A 183 5.49 -9.29 11.99
CA MET A 183 4.06 -9.50 12.25
C MET A 183 3.75 -9.78 13.72
N HIS A 184 4.67 -10.39 14.47
CA HIS A 184 4.43 -10.76 15.87
C HIS A 184 5.08 -9.80 16.88
N TYR A 185 6.18 -9.15 16.54
CA TYR A 185 7.02 -8.40 17.48
C TYR A 185 7.39 -6.98 17.01
N GLY A 186 7.19 -6.64 15.73
CA GLY A 186 7.24 -5.28 15.22
C GLY A 186 8.59 -4.55 15.30
N TYR A 187 9.74 -5.25 15.35
CA TYR A 187 11.04 -4.59 15.56
C TYR A 187 12.24 -5.33 14.92
N VAL A 188 13.29 -4.59 14.50
CA VAL A 188 14.62 -5.13 14.11
C VAL A 188 15.74 -4.32 14.81
N PRO A 189 16.56 -4.93 15.68
CA PRO A 189 17.66 -4.27 16.40
C PRO A 189 18.69 -3.50 15.55
N SER A 190 19.10 -2.30 15.97
CA SER A 190 20.18 -1.52 15.32
C SER A 190 21.49 -2.27 15.21
N PHE A 191 21.92 -2.91 16.30
CA PHE A 191 23.25 -3.49 16.41
C PHE A 191 23.48 -4.63 15.42
N LEU A 192 22.41 -5.28 14.96
CA LEU A 192 22.48 -6.31 13.91
C LEU A 192 23.09 -5.76 12.62
N LYS A 193 23.03 -4.45 12.37
CA LYS A 193 23.68 -3.81 11.22
C LYS A 193 25.21 -3.96 11.21
N GLU A 194 25.83 -4.12 12.38
CA GLU A 194 27.28 -4.14 12.52
C GLU A 194 27.85 -5.54 12.76
N VAL A 195 27.03 -6.44 13.30
CA VAL A 195 27.49 -7.79 13.67
C VAL A 195 26.92 -8.87 12.76
N ASP A 196 25.64 -8.79 12.39
CA ASP A 196 24.97 -9.85 11.66
C ASP A 196 23.72 -9.34 10.92
N MET A 197 23.97 -8.64 9.81
CA MET A 197 22.97 -7.92 9.02
C MET A 197 21.84 -8.81 8.46
N PHE A 198 22.02 -10.13 8.50
CA PHE A 198 21.11 -11.12 7.93
C PHE A 198 20.53 -12.06 9.00
N THR A 199 20.58 -11.67 10.28
CA THR A 199 20.03 -12.46 11.37
C THR A 199 18.81 -11.78 11.99
N VAL A 200 17.70 -12.52 12.05
CA VAL A 200 16.53 -12.17 12.86
C VAL A 200 16.66 -12.78 14.23
N LEU A 201 16.31 -12.00 15.25
CA LEU A 201 16.41 -12.44 16.63
C LEU A 201 15.03 -12.64 17.24
N ILE A 202 14.78 -13.84 17.77
CA ILE A 202 13.56 -14.20 18.47
C ILE A 202 13.84 -14.35 19.97
N ASP A 203 12.85 -14.02 20.81
CA ASP A 203 12.85 -14.43 22.21
C ASP A 203 11.94 -15.64 22.45
N PRO A 204 12.47 -16.87 22.42
CA PRO A 204 11.68 -18.08 22.54
C PRO A 204 11.04 -18.22 23.92
N THR A 205 11.42 -17.39 24.90
CA THR A 205 10.91 -17.44 26.27
C THR A 205 9.78 -16.45 26.53
N GLN A 206 9.49 -15.58 25.56
CA GLN A 206 8.47 -14.53 25.67
C GLN A 206 7.63 -14.41 24.40
N LEU A 207 7.44 -15.53 23.71
CA LEU A 207 6.68 -15.61 22.44
C LEU A 207 5.22 -15.15 22.58
N ASP A 208 4.67 -15.18 23.81
CA ASP A 208 3.28 -14.90 24.17
C ASP A 208 3.04 -13.46 24.69
N LYS A 209 4.09 -12.63 24.79
CA LYS A 209 4.00 -11.30 25.44
C LYS A 209 3.60 -10.13 24.53
N GLY A 210 2.84 -10.41 23.46
CA GLY A 210 2.53 -9.47 22.38
C GLY A 210 1.77 -8.18 22.74
N LEU A 211 1.45 -7.91 24.01
CA LEU A 211 0.71 -6.73 24.47
C LEU A 211 1.42 -5.91 25.56
N GLU A 212 2.57 -6.36 26.08
CA GLU A 212 3.28 -5.73 27.20
C GLU A 212 4.61 -5.07 26.79
N GLU A 213 5.34 -4.49 27.76
CA GLU A 213 6.72 -4.04 27.53
C GLU A 213 7.61 -5.24 27.15
N PHE A 214 8.06 -5.30 25.89
CA PHE A 214 8.93 -6.37 25.41
C PHE A 214 10.39 -6.04 25.72
N LYS A 215 10.86 -6.49 26.88
CA LYS A 215 12.29 -6.59 27.20
C LYS A 215 12.74 -8.03 26.94
N PRO A 216 13.47 -8.31 25.86
CA PRO A 216 13.88 -9.67 25.56
C PRO A 216 14.78 -10.23 26.68
N ARG A 217 14.49 -11.46 27.12
CA ARG A 217 15.23 -12.21 28.14
C ARG A 217 16.29 -13.10 27.53
N ARG A 218 16.01 -13.62 26.34
CA ARG A 218 16.92 -14.49 25.61
C ARG A 218 16.71 -14.26 24.13
N LEU A 219 17.67 -13.66 23.45
CA LEU A 219 17.64 -13.51 22.00
C LEU A 219 18.43 -14.66 21.38
N VAL A 220 17.76 -15.38 20.49
CA VAL A 220 18.41 -16.35 19.62
C VAL A 220 18.13 -15.99 18.18
N ASN A 221 19.05 -16.33 17.28
CA ASN A 221 18.74 -16.31 15.86
C ASN A 221 17.69 -17.39 15.51
N VAL A 222 17.22 -17.35 14.28
CA VAL A 222 16.21 -18.28 13.76
C VAL A 222 16.62 -19.76 13.84
N TRP A 223 17.91 -20.05 13.99
CA TRP A 223 18.45 -21.40 14.22
C TRP A 223 18.57 -21.79 15.70
N GLY A 224 18.09 -20.94 16.60
CA GLY A 224 18.13 -21.18 18.05
C GLY A 224 19.48 -20.88 18.70
N ASN A 225 20.42 -20.26 17.98
CA ASN A 225 21.73 -19.87 18.53
C ASN A 225 21.64 -18.51 19.20
N ASP A 226 22.17 -18.38 20.41
CA ASP A 226 22.20 -17.15 21.19
C ASP A 226 23.36 -16.21 20.85
N THR A 227 24.23 -16.59 19.91
CA THR A 227 25.35 -15.80 19.41
C THR A 227 25.57 -16.07 17.92
N GLY A 228 26.29 -15.19 17.23
CA GLY A 228 26.65 -15.34 15.83
C GLY A 228 27.93 -14.63 15.43
N PRO A 229 28.24 -14.61 14.12
CA PRO A 229 29.39 -13.91 13.57
C PRO A 229 29.42 -12.45 14.05
N GLY A 230 30.59 -11.93 14.41
CA GLY A 230 30.74 -10.53 14.82
C GLY A 230 30.25 -10.18 16.23
N CYS A 231 29.68 -11.11 17.00
CA CYS A 231 29.24 -10.84 18.38
C CYS A 231 30.38 -10.79 19.42
N ASP A 232 31.64 -10.98 19.03
CA ASP A 232 32.85 -10.89 19.90
C ASP A 232 32.74 -11.64 21.25
N GLY A 233 32.15 -12.83 21.24
CA GLY A 233 31.98 -13.68 22.42
C GLY A 233 30.81 -13.29 23.32
N LYS A 234 29.98 -12.33 22.91
CA LYS A 234 28.72 -11.96 23.55
C LYS A 234 27.55 -12.67 22.89
N THR A 235 26.47 -12.84 23.63
CA THR A 235 25.16 -13.26 23.13
C THR A 235 24.40 -12.06 22.57
N TYR A 236 23.46 -12.31 21.66
CA TYR A 236 22.58 -11.27 21.14
C TYR A 236 21.79 -10.54 22.25
N SER A 237 21.47 -11.23 23.36
CA SER A 237 20.89 -10.63 24.56
C SER A 237 21.82 -9.62 25.24
N GLU A 238 23.09 -9.97 25.44
CA GLU A 238 24.06 -9.05 26.03
C GLU A 238 24.34 -7.84 25.13
N MET A 239 24.23 -8.04 23.82
CA MET A 239 24.37 -6.97 22.84
C MET A 239 23.20 -6.00 22.88
N ILE A 240 21.95 -6.49 22.93
CA ILE A 240 20.77 -5.62 22.95
C ILE A 240 20.65 -4.83 24.26
N ASP A 241 21.10 -5.39 25.39
CA ASP A 241 21.15 -4.71 26.69
C ASP A 241 22.02 -3.44 26.66
N SER A 242 22.99 -3.37 25.74
CA SER A 242 23.84 -2.21 25.55
C SER A 242 23.25 -1.13 24.61
N VAL A 243 22.14 -1.43 23.94
CA VAL A 243 21.46 -0.52 23.02
C VAL A 243 20.42 0.30 23.78
N GLN A 244 20.39 1.62 23.52
CA GLN A 244 19.43 2.52 24.16
C GLN A 244 17.99 2.06 23.92
N TRP A 245 17.32 1.71 25.02
CA TRP A 245 15.87 1.51 25.07
C TRP A 245 15.17 2.86 24.99
N MET A 246 14.27 3.02 24.01
CA MET A 246 13.30 4.10 24.07
C MET A 246 12.15 3.65 24.94
N GLU A 247 11.88 4.39 26.01
CA GLU A 247 10.67 4.20 26.77
C GLU A 247 9.45 4.35 25.86
N LYS A 248 8.34 3.72 26.25
CA LYS A 248 7.05 3.84 25.56
C LYS A 248 6.75 5.32 25.36
N SER A 249 6.91 5.81 24.14
CA SER A 249 6.64 7.20 23.83
C SER A 249 5.33 7.27 23.10
N LYS A 250 4.39 8.09 23.59
CA LYS A 250 3.34 8.56 22.71
C LYS A 250 4.00 9.44 21.65
N THR A 251 3.86 9.10 20.38
CA THR A 251 4.10 10.06 19.32
C THR A 251 3.24 11.28 19.59
N LYS A 252 3.59 12.42 19.00
CA LYS A 252 2.74 13.63 19.03
C LYS A 252 1.36 13.42 18.38
N LEU A 253 1.10 12.23 17.83
CA LEU A 253 -0.16 11.76 17.24
C LEU A 253 -0.94 10.82 18.19
N GLY A 254 -0.45 10.59 19.41
CA GLY A 254 -1.07 9.69 20.37
C GLY A 254 -0.79 8.19 20.15
N THR A 255 -0.10 7.83 19.07
CA THR A 255 0.39 6.46 18.83
C THR A 255 1.31 6.08 19.97
N VAL A 256 0.97 5.05 20.74
CA VAL A 256 1.93 4.48 21.69
C VAL A 256 2.97 3.74 20.85
N LEU A 257 4.11 4.39 20.58
CA LEU A 257 5.30 3.64 20.21
C LEU A 257 5.66 2.83 21.45
N ARG A 258 5.39 1.53 21.36
CA ARG A 258 5.83 0.57 22.37
C ARG A 258 7.33 0.71 22.46
N GLY A 259 7.90 0.69 23.66
CA GLY A 259 9.33 0.87 23.81
C GLY A 259 10.08 -0.09 22.88
N TYR A 260 11.07 0.44 22.19
CA TYR A 260 11.82 -0.25 21.16
C TYR A 260 13.27 0.22 21.26
N HIS A 261 14.22 -0.59 20.79
CA HIS A 261 15.61 -0.13 20.70
C HIS A 261 15.76 0.77 19.47
N ILE A 262 16.49 1.89 19.51
CA ILE A 262 16.54 2.78 18.33
C ILE A 262 17.42 2.17 17.24
N PRO A 263 16.93 1.98 15.99
CA PRO A 263 17.81 1.96 14.83
C PRO A 263 18.46 3.34 14.69
N ASP A 264 19.78 3.44 14.53
CA ASP A 264 20.54 4.73 14.47
C ASP A 264 20.12 5.69 13.33
N MET A 265 19.06 5.34 12.60
CA MET A 265 18.35 6.16 11.63
C MET A 265 16.91 6.30 12.15
N GLY A 266 16.51 7.50 12.58
CA GLY A 266 15.23 7.78 13.26
C GLY A 266 13.97 7.14 12.65
N LEU A 267 12.95 6.97 13.50
CA LEU A 267 11.61 6.39 13.26
C LEU A 267 10.86 6.87 11.99
N PRO A 268 9.81 6.14 11.53
CA PRO A 268 9.75 4.70 11.20
C PRO A 268 8.92 4.48 9.90
N ASN A 269 9.45 3.75 8.92
CA ASN A 269 8.73 3.05 7.82
C ASN A 269 9.70 2.63 6.71
N GLY A 270 11.01 2.88 6.85
CA GLY A 270 11.95 2.51 5.79
C GLY A 270 12.56 1.11 5.90
N ILE A 271 12.44 0.41 7.04
CA ILE A 271 13.20 -0.82 7.30
C ILE A 271 12.30 -2.07 7.29
N PRO A 272 11.15 -2.12 8.00
CA PRO A 272 10.18 -3.20 7.85
C PRO A 272 9.75 -3.38 6.40
N ASP A 273 9.39 -2.30 5.71
CA ASP A 273 9.00 -2.31 4.30
C ASP A 273 10.16 -2.80 3.42
N VAL A 274 11.41 -2.38 3.67
CA VAL A 274 12.57 -2.90 2.92
C VAL A 274 12.78 -4.40 3.13
N PHE A 275 12.48 -4.92 4.31
CA PHE A 275 12.56 -6.35 4.62
C PHE A 275 11.38 -7.15 4.07
N GLU A 276 10.16 -6.64 4.16
CA GLU A 276 8.97 -7.18 3.50
C GLU A 276 9.17 -7.23 1.99
N VAL A 277 9.82 -6.22 1.45
CA VAL A 277 10.13 -6.12 0.04
C VAL A 277 11.26 -7.05 -0.38
N PHE A 278 12.28 -7.21 0.47
CA PHE A 278 13.31 -8.23 0.26
C PHE A 278 12.69 -9.63 0.33
N ALA A 279 11.79 -9.87 1.27
CA ALA A 279 11.02 -11.10 1.39
C ALA A 279 10.14 -11.35 0.15
N ALA A 280 9.36 -10.36 -0.27
CA ALA A 280 8.57 -10.37 -1.49
C ALA A 280 9.45 -10.68 -2.71
N HIS A 281 10.65 -10.10 -2.78
CA HIS A 281 11.60 -10.38 -3.84
C HIS A 281 12.09 -11.85 -3.81
N ILE A 282 12.47 -12.40 -2.67
CA ILE A 282 12.94 -13.79 -2.57
C ILE A 282 11.81 -14.79 -2.85
N ILE A 283 10.63 -14.56 -2.28
CA ILE A 283 9.41 -15.36 -2.47
C ILE A 283 8.97 -15.33 -3.94
N SER A 284 8.95 -14.13 -4.54
CA SER A 284 8.58 -13.96 -5.94
C SER A 284 9.60 -14.61 -6.87
N ASN A 285 10.90 -14.35 -6.68
CA ASN A 285 11.90 -14.77 -7.65
C ASN A 285 12.26 -16.25 -7.63
N TYR A 286 12.02 -16.97 -6.53
CA TYR A 286 12.55 -18.32 -6.44
C TYR A 286 11.56 -19.39 -5.98
N TYR A 287 10.68 -19.10 -5.02
CA TYR A 287 9.87 -20.17 -4.42
C TYR A 287 8.50 -20.32 -5.07
N LYS A 288 7.82 -19.21 -5.43
CA LYS A 288 6.43 -19.27 -5.90
C LYS A 288 6.21 -18.86 -7.36
N PHE A 289 6.90 -17.85 -7.92
CA PHE A 289 6.55 -17.40 -9.28
C PHE A 289 7.40 -18.03 -10.38
N ALA A 290 8.72 -17.88 -10.31
CA ALA A 290 9.60 -18.33 -11.39
C ALA A 290 9.51 -19.85 -11.66
N PRO A 291 9.42 -20.74 -10.64
CA PRO A 291 9.23 -22.18 -10.89
C PRO A 291 7.87 -22.56 -11.50
N LEU A 292 6.83 -21.74 -11.30
CA LEU A 292 5.50 -21.92 -11.92
C LEU A 292 5.40 -21.23 -13.29
N GLY A 293 6.52 -20.69 -13.79
CA GLY A 293 6.63 -20.00 -15.06
C GLY A 293 6.11 -18.56 -15.05
N GLY A 294 5.80 -17.99 -13.88
CA GLY A 294 5.24 -16.65 -13.72
C GLY A 294 6.24 -15.50 -13.86
N MET A 295 5.79 -14.34 -14.37
CA MET A 295 6.58 -13.10 -14.42
C MET A 295 6.54 -12.33 -13.10
N ARG A 296 7.59 -11.52 -12.90
CA ARG A 296 7.70 -10.53 -11.81
C ARG A 296 6.71 -9.38 -12.01
N ALA A 297 6.29 -8.74 -10.93
CA ALA A 297 5.40 -7.57 -10.98
C ALA A 297 5.98 -6.45 -11.86
N ILE A 298 7.28 -6.18 -11.76
CA ILE A 298 7.97 -5.18 -12.60
C ILE A 298 7.96 -5.55 -14.09
N ASP A 299 7.96 -6.84 -14.42
CA ASP A 299 7.90 -7.29 -15.82
C ASP A 299 6.46 -7.29 -16.34
N GLN A 300 5.48 -7.71 -15.53
CA GLN A 300 4.05 -7.61 -15.84
C GLN A 300 3.64 -6.16 -16.11
N THR A 301 4.07 -5.24 -15.26
CA THR A 301 3.79 -3.80 -15.40
C THR A 301 4.51 -3.19 -16.61
N ARG A 302 5.75 -3.61 -16.91
CA ARG A 302 6.43 -3.19 -18.14
C ARG A 302 5.69 -3.55 -19.42
N ILE A 303 5.03 -4.71 -19.48
CA ILE A 303 4.23 -5.11 -20.65
C ILE A 303 3.10 -4.09 -20.88
N ILE A 304 2.32 -3.77 -19.83
CA ILE A 304 1.25 -2.79 -19.99
C ILE A 304 1.77 -1.39 -20.29
N PHE A 305 2.89 -0.97 -19.70
CA PHE A 305 3.47 0.34 -20.02
C PHE A 305 3.92 0.42 -21.49
N GLN A 306 4.54 -0.64 -22.03
CA GLN A 306 4.89 -0.71 -23.45
C GLN A 306 3.65 -0.59 -24.35
N ASP A 307 2.59 -1.31 -24.02
CA ASP A 307 1.33 -1.28 -24.78
C ASP A 307 0.63 0.09 -24.68
N ILE A 308 0.66 0.74 -23.51
CA ILE A 308 0.17 2.12 -23.32
C ILE A 308 0.96 3.07 -24.21
N MET A 309 2.29 2.96 -24.22
CA MET A 309 3.15 3.82 -25.03
C MET A 309 2.94 3.61 -26.54
N ALA A 310 2.67 2.38 -26.98
CA ALA A 310 2.31 2.09 -28.36
C ALA A 310 0.99 2.76 -28.76
N ASP A 311 -0.03 2.69 -27.90
CA ASP A 311 -1.32 3.35 -28.13
C ASP A 311 -1.20 4.89 -28.10
N LEU A 312 -0.39 5.44 -27.19
CA LEU A 312 -0.10 6.89 -27.17
C LEU A 312 0.64 7.34 -28.44
N ALA A 313 1.60 6.55 -28.92
CA ALA A 313 2.29 6.82 -30.18
C ALA A 313 1.34 6.79 -31.38
N ALA A 314 0.41 5.83 -31.43
CA ALA A 314 -0.64 5.78 -32.44
C ALA A 314 -1.57 7.02 -32.39
N ASN A 315 -1.73 7.63 -31.21
CA ASN A 315 -2.45 8.89 -30.99
C ASN A 315 -1.57 10.15 -31.18
N GLY A 316 -0.34 10.00 -31.71
CA GLY A 316 0.55 11.11 -32.04
C GLY A 316 1.42 11.62 -30.89
N PHE A 317 1.55 10.85 -29.81
CA PHE A 317 2.46 11.15 -28.69
C PHE A 317 3.70 10.24 -28.75
N ASN A 318 4.78 10.70 -29.37
CA ASN A 318 6.06 10.00 -29.35
C ASN A 318 6.95 10.58 -28.23
N LEU A 319 6.92 9.94 -27.05
CA LEU A 319 7.52 10.48 -25.82
C LEU A 319 8.55 9.50 -25.24
N PRO A 320 9.67 10.00 -24.66
CA PRO A 320 10.51 9.17 -23.81
C PRO A 320 9.74 8.75 -22.56
N TRP A 321 10.01 7.53 -22.09
CA TRP A 321 9.39 7.01 -20.87
C TRP A 321 10.36 6.12 -20.08
N ASP A 322 10.10 5.97 -18.79
CA ASP A 322 10.84 5.07 -17.91
C ASP A 322 9.95 4.62 -16.74
N VAL A 323 10.46 3.71 -15.91
CA VAL A 323 9.74 3.18 -14.74
C VAL A 323 10.50 3.49 -13.45
N HIS A 324 9.78 4.00 -12.46
CA HIS A 324 10.24 4.21 -11.09
C HIS A 324 9.54 3.23 -10.14
N SER A 325 10.32 2.32 -9.55
CA SER A 325 9.82 1.47 -8.47
C SER A 325 9.74 2.27 -7.18
N LEU A 326 8.72 2.00 -6.37
CA LEU A 326 8.56 2.58 -5.05
C LEU A 326 9.68 2.17 -4.08
N LEU A 327 10.39 1.10 -4.40
CA LEU A 327 11.22 0.36 -3.47
C LEU A 327 12.69 0.37 -3.89
N ILE A 328 13.20 1.53 -4.29
CA ILE A 328 14.60 1.71 -4.68
C ILE A 328 15.43 2.15 -3.46
N GLY A 329 16.32 1.29 -2.97
CA GLY A 329 17.22 1.58 -1.84
C GLY A 329 18.34 2.61 -2.09
N LYS A 330 18.37 3.25 -3.27
CA LYS A 330 19.36 4.28 -3.68
C LYS A 330 18.70 5.60 -4.07
N LYS A 331 17.66 6.00 -3.33
CA LYS A 331 17.00 7.30 -3.48
C LYS A 331 17.84 8.42 -2.84
N PRO A 332 17.84 9.65 -3.38
CA PRO A 332 17.26 10.04 -4.66
C PRO A 332 18.20 9.78 -5.85
N ASP A 333 19.45 9.35 -5.61
CA ASP A 333 20.53 9.31 -6.62
C ASP A 333 20.18 8.50 -7.87
N TYR A 334 19.55 7.33 -7.72
CA TYR A 334 19.15 6.54 -8.88
C TYR A 334 18.16 7.30 -9.79
N LEU A 335 17.14 7.92 -9.20
CA LEU A 335 16.11 8.65 -9.95
C LEU A 335 16.68 9.94 -10.55
N LYS A 336 17.53 10.64 -9.79
CA LYS A 336 18.27 11.81 -10.26
C LYS A 336 19.11 11.49 -11.50
N GLU A 337 19.91 10.42 -11.47
CA GLU A 337 20.75 10.02 -12.61
C GLU A 337 19.90 9.54 -13.81
N LEU A 338 18.79 8.86 -13.57
CA LEU A 338 17.83 8.50 -14.62
C LEU A 338 17.28 9.74 -15.32
N ILE A 339 16.86 10.75 -14.57
CA ILE A 339 16.33 12.01 -15.12
C ILE A 339 17.43 12.76 -15.87
N LYS A 340 18.66 12.83 -15.33
CA LYS A 340 19.82 13.44 -16.02
C LYS A 340 20.13 12.78 -17.35
N ARG A 341 20.06 11.45 -17.41
CA ARG A 341 20.22 10.70 -18.66
C ARG A 341 19.16 11.07 -19.68
N HIS A 342 17.88 11.10 -19.29
CA HIS A 342 16.80 11.53 -20.21
C HIS A 342 16.94 13.00 -20.63
N LEU A 343 17.43 13.86 -19.74
CA LEU A 343 17.72 15.26 -20.05
C LEU A 343 18.83 15.40 -21.10
N SER A 344 19.89 14.58 -21.04
CA SER A 344 20.98 14.61 -22.02
C SER A 344 20.62 13.93 -23.35
N GLU A 345 20.00 12.75 -23.29
CA GLU A 345 19.71 11.91 -24.47
C GLU A 345 18.46 12.36 -25.23
N HIS A 346 17.44 12.82 -24.51
CA HIS A 346 16.11 13.10 -25.06
C HIS A 346 15.67 14.54 -24.87
N THR A 347 16.53 15.42 -24.33
CA THR A 347 16.26 16.87 -24.19
C THR A 347 14.89 17.14 -23.55
N ILE A 348 14.56 16.37 -22.51
CA ILE A 348 13.22 16.44 -21.91
C ILE A 348 12.92 17.83 -21.36
N THR A 349 11.66 18.22 -21.45
CA THR A 349 11.18 19.56 -21.09
C THR A 349 10.44 19.61 -19.76
N GLY A 350 10.10 18.44 -19.20
CA GLY A 350 9.40 18.25 -17.93
C GLY A 350 9.20 16.77 -17.65
N VAL A 351 8.60 16.46 -16.51
CA VAL A 351 8.20 15.10 -16.12
C VAL A 351 6.68 15.04 -15.94
N VAL A 352 6.06 14.06 -16.59
CA VAL A 352 4.69 13.64 -16.33
C VAL A 352 4.76 12.33 -15.55
N LEU A 353 4.49 12.38 -14.26
CA LEU A 353 4.45 11.22 -13.37
C LEU A 353 3.07 10.55 -13.49
N CYS A 354 3.08 9.26 -13.83
CA CYS A 354 1.90 8.41 -13.83
C CYS A 354 1.94 7.54 -12.58
N ASP A 355 1.13 7.87 -11.58
CA ASP A 355 0.98 7.06 -10.38
C ASP A 355 0.16 5.80 -10.69
N PHE A 356 0.81 4.65 -10.76
CA PHE A 356 0.21 3.38 -11.14
C PHE A 356 -0.31 2.59 -9.93
N ILE A 357 -0.97 3.28 -9.01
CA ILE A 357 -1.67 2.71 -7.86
C ILE A 357 -3.15 3.04 -7.94
N THR A 358 -3.98 2.06 -7.56
CA THR A 358 -5.43 2.11 -7.77
C THR A 358 -6.07 3.23 -6.96
N ASP A 359 -5.51 3.56 -5.81
CA ASP A 359 -5.91 4.66 -4.93
C ASP A 359 -4.75 5.65 -4.67
N LEU A 360 -4.94 6.55 -3.70
CA LEU A 360 -3.91 7.48 -3.23
C LEU A 360 -3.96 7.53 -1.70
N SER A 361 -2.78 7.58 -1.09
CA SER A 361 -2.56 7.50 0.35
C SER A 361 -1.50 8.51 0.81
N ASP A 362 -1.77 9.17 1.93
CA ASP A 362 -0.92 10.13 2.64
C ASP A 362 0.14 9.43 3.48
N PHE A 363 -0.14 8.21 3.91
CA PHE A 363 0.63 7.42 4.85
C PHE A 363 1.49 6.35 4.15
N GLU A 364 0.91 5.62 3.19
CA GLU A 364 1.52 4.49 2.49
C GLU A 364 1.66 4.82 0.99
N ASP A 365 2.76 4.37 0.39
CA ASP A 365 2.90 4.15 -1.06
C ASP A 365 3.05 5.37 -1.98
N THR A 366 2.05 6.23 -2.09
CA THR A 366 1.92 7.16 -3.23
C THR A 366 2.63 8.50 -3.02
N LYS A 367 2.58 9.09 -1.83
CA LYS A 367 3.20 10.41 -1.59
C LYS A 367 4.70 10.42 -1.40
N GLY A 368 5.25 9.39 -0.73
CA GLY A 368 6.70 9.25 -0.61
C GLY A 368 7.37 9.22 -1.99
N MET A 369 6.70 8.59 -2.97
CA MET A 369 7.12 8.59 -4.36
C MET A 369 7.13 9.96 -5.01
N TRP A 370 6.09 10.76 -4.77
CA TRP A 370 5.98 12.09 -5.35
C TRP A 370 7.09 12.98 -4.78
N GLU A 371 7.31 12.92 -3.47
CA GLU A 371 8.42 13.60 -2.80
C GLU A 371 9.77 13.16 -3.36
N ASP A 372 10.00 11.86 -3.55
CA ASP A 372 11.23 11.33 -4.16
C ASP A 372 11.47 11.91 -5.56
N VAL A 373 10.42 11.98 -6.38
CA VAL A 373 10.49 12.59 -7.72
C VAL A 373 10.80 14.07 -7.62
N GLN A 374 10.15 14.82 -6.72
CA GLN A 374 10.42 16.24 -6.53
C GLN A 374 11.85 16.50 -6.04
N ILE A 375 12.33 15.73 -5.06
CA ILE A 375 13.70 15.82 -4.55
C ILE A 375 14.70 15.53 -5.67
N ALA A 376 14.46 14.48 -6.46
CA ALA A 376 15.31 14.17 -7.61
C ALA A 376 15.35 15.33 -8.62
N LEU A 377 14.20 15.94 -8.95
CA LEU A 377 14.14 17.10 -9.85
C LEU A 377 14.87 18.31 -9.30
N ASP A 378 14.76 18.56 -8.00
CA ASP A 378 15.48 19.66 -7.33
C ASP A 378 17.00 19.43 -7.38
N CYS A 379 17.47 18.20 -7.15
CA CYS A 379 18.87 17.83 -7.31
C CYS A 379 19.35 18.01 -8.77
N VAL A 380 18.56 17.59 -9.76
CA VAL A 380 18.86 17.80 -11.19
C VAL A 380 18.99 19.29 -11.49
N ALA A 381 18.09 20.12 -10.96
CA ALA A 381 18.13 21.55 -11.15
C ALA A 381 19.38 22.19 -10.53
N GLN A 382 19.80 21.74 -9.35
CA GLN A 382 21.03 22.19 -8.69
C GLN A 382 22.28 21.80 -9.49
N GLU A 383 22.36 20.56 -9.98
CA GLU A 383 23.54 20.04 -10.68
C GLU A 383 23.66 20.53 -12.14
N THR A 384 22.54 20.74 -12.83
CA THR A 384 22.51 21.05 -14.27
C THR A 384 22.10 22.49 -14.59
N GLY A 385 21.57 23.22 -13.60
CA GLY A 385 20.94 24.53 -13.79
C GLY A 385 19.59 24.48 -14.52
N ARG A 386 19.10 23.29 -14.90
CA ARG A 386 17.83 23.10 -15.64
C ARG A 386 16.72 22.71 -14.68
N ARG A 387 15.73 23.59 -14.52
CA ARG A 387 14.50 23.29 -13.76
C ARG A 387 13.50 22.58 -14.68
N LEU A 388 13.04 21.41 -14.26
CA LEU A 388 12.05 20.61 -14.97
C LEU A 388 10.70 20.66 -14.22
N PRO A 389 9.60 21.08 -14.87
CA PRO A 389 8.27 21.06 -14.26
C PRO A 389 7.81 19.62 -14.02
N LEU A 390 7.10 19.40 -12.91
CA LEU A 390 6.44 18.15 -12.56
C LEU A 390 4.93 18.27 -12.73
N SER A 391 4.35 17.36 -13.50
CA SER A 391 2.90 17.18 -13.58
C SER A 391 2.55 15.74 -13.22
N ILE A 392 1.44 15.55 -12.50
CA ILE A 392 1.06 14.24 -11.96
C ILE A 392 -0.30 13.84 -12.52
N VAL A 393 -0.38 12.57 -12.90
CA VAL A 393 -1.59 11.87 -13.31
C VAL A 393 -2.00 10.92 -12.19
N TYR A 394 -3.30 10.87 -11.93
CA TYR A 394 -3.96 10.22 -10.80
C TYR A 394 -3.87 11.06 -9.52
N THR A 395 -4.83 11.98 -9.36
CA THR A 395 -5.05 12.84 -8.20
C THR A 395 -6.45 12.67 -7.62
N THR A 396 -6.68 13.26 -6.45
CA THR A 396 -7.96 13.22 -5.72
C THR A 396 -9.09 13.94 -6.47
N GLU A 397 -8.79 14.81 -7.43
CA GLU A 397 -9.76 15.64 -8.17
C GLU A 397 -10.43 14.97 -9.37
N GLY A 398 -10.59 13.65 -9.34
CA GLY A 398 -11.48 12.93 -10.27
C GLY A 398 -10.78 12.11 -11.34
N GLU A 399 -9.46 11.93 -11.26
CA GLU A 399 -8.73 11.07 -12.19
C GLU A 399 -8.19 9.80 -11.54
N LEU A 400 -8.34 9.59 -10.23
CA LEU A 400 -8.01 8.37 -9.48
C LEU A 400 -8.20 7.08 -10.29
N MET A 401 -7.18 6.21 -10.34
CA MET A 401 -7.15 5.08 -11.29
C MET A 401 -8.29 4.09 -11.03
N GLY A 402 -8.53 3.72 -9.77
CA GLY A 402 -9.57 2.78 -9.38
C GLY A 402 -11.00 3.30 -9.54
N ASP A 403 -11.21 4.62 -9.58
CA ASP A 403 -12.53 5.23 -9.82
C ASP A 403 -12.84 5.32 -11.33
N GLN A 404 -11.87 5.01 -12.21
CA GLN A 404 -12.11 5.01 -13.65
C GLN A 404 -13.12 3.92 -14.05
N PRO A 405 -14.11 4.22 -14.91
CA PRO A 405 -15.09 3.21 -15.35
C PRO A 405 -14.46 1.96 -15.98
N GLY A 406 -13.40 2.14 -16.77
CA GLY A 406 -12.68 1.04 -17.41
C GLY A 406 -12.02 0.08 -16.42
N PHE A 407 -11.69 0.53 -15.21
CA PHE A 407 -11.17 -0.31 -14.13
C PHE A 407 -12.25 -1.24 -13.59
N ALA A 408 -13.39 -0.70 -13.12
CA ALA A 408 -14.47 -1.52 -12.57
C ALA A 408 -15.04 -2.51 -13.59
N ASP A 409 -15.14 -2.12 -14.86
CA ASP A 409 -15.54 -3.02 -15.95
C ASP A 409 -14.52 -4.15 -16.16
N ALA A 410 -13.22 -3.85 -16.06
CA ALA A 410 -12.17 -4.86 -16.15
C ALA A 410 -12.25 -5.87 -14.99
N VAL A 411 -12.41 -5.38 -13.76
CA VAL A 411 -12.58 -6.22 -12.56
C VAL A 411 -13.81 -7.13 -12.71
N LEU A 412 -14.97 -6.61 -13.13
CA LEU A 412 -16.15 -7.46 -13.37
C LEU A 412 -15.91 -8.46 -14.52
N CYS A 413 -15.20 -8.07 -15.56
CA CYS A 413 -14.88 -8.95 -16.69
C CYS A 413 -14.00 -10.14 -16.26
N MET A 414 -13.07 -9.91 -15.33
CA MET A 414 -12.33 -11.00 -14.68
C MET A 414 -13.25 -11.94 -13.91
N THR A 415 -14.20 -11.42 -13.12
CA THR A 415 -15.19 -12.29 -12.44
C THR A 415 -15.99 -13.13 -13.42
N LYS A 416 -16.42 -12.56 -14.55
CA LYS A 416 -17.10 -13.30 -15.62
C LYS A 416 -16.22 -14.44 -16.16
N ASN A 417 -14.93 -14.17 -16.37
CA ASN A 417 -13.99 -15.19 -16.83
C ASN A 417 -13.89 -16.36 -15.85
N GLU A 418 -13.75 -16.07 -14.55
CA GLU A 418 -13.61 -17.12 -13.53
C GLU A 418 -14.90 -17.94 -13.39
N LEU A 419 -16.07 -17.29 -13.42
CA LEU A 419 -17.35 -17.99 -13.43
C LEU A 419 -17.50 -18.95 -14.63
N GLN A 420 -17.00 -18.57 -15.81
CA GLN A 420 -17.09 -19.39 -17.03
C GLN A 420 -16.04 -20.50 -17.11
N THR A 421 -14.83 -20.25 -16.61
CA THR A 421 -13.68 -21.14 -16.81
C THR A 421 -13.46 -22.11 -15.66
N CYS A 422 -14.07 -21.87 -14.49
CA CYS A 422 -13.94 -22.75 -13.33
C CYS A 422 -14.92 -23.92 -13.32
N SER A 423 -15.73 -24.14 -14.36
CA SER A 423 -16.73 -25.23 -14.38
C SER A 423 -17.70 -25.19 -13.18
N ILE A 424 -18.08 -23.98 -12.75
CA ILE A 424 -19.00 -23.79 -11.63
C ILE A 424 -20.42 -24.13 -12.11
N PRO A 425 -21.17 -25.02 -11.43
CA PRO A 425 -22.53 -25.38 -11.85
C PRO A 425 -23.43 -24.14 -11.91
N ASP A 426 -24.28 -24.02 -12.94
CA ASP A 426 -25.15 -22.85 -13.14
C ASP A 426 -26.09 -22.54 -11.96
N ASN A 427 -26.45 -23.56 -11.18
CA ASN A 427 -27.34 -23.47 -10.02
C ASN A 427 -26.62 -23.30 -8.68
N ALA A 428 -25.28 -23.38 -8.65
CA ALA A 428 -24.51 -23.25 -7.41
C ALA A 428 -24.69 -21.86 -6.78
N LYS A 429 -24.63 -21.76 -5.46
CA LYS A 429 -24.59 -20.51 -4.71
C LYS A 429 -23.15 -20.03 -4.62
N VAL A 430 -22.83 -18.88 -5.23
CA VAL A 430 -21.46 -18.38 -5.39
C VAL A 430 -21.27 -17.05 -4.67
N GLY A 431 -20.25 -16.97 -3.82
CA GLY A 431 -19.84 -15.76 -3.13
C GLY A 431 -18.58 -15.21 -3.78
N ILE A 432 -18.58 -13.93 -4.15
CA ILE A 432 -17.41 -13.25 -4.72
C ILE A 432 -16.85 -12.30 -3.66
N ILE A 433 -15.56 -12.38 -3.37
CA ILE A 433 -14.86 -11.50 -2.45
C ILE A 433 -13.91 -10.66 -3.28
N LEU A 434 -14.19 -9.36 -3.37
CA LEU A 434 -13.33 -8.39 -4.01
C LEU A 434 -12.31 -7.93 -2.97
N GLY A 435 -11.10 -8.49 -3.07
CA GLY A 435 -10.01 -8.26 -2.13
C GLY A 435 -9.24 -6.97 -2.44
N GLU A 436 -9.08 -6.13 -1.43
CA GLU A 436 -8.26 -4.93 -1.46
C GLU A 436 -7.15 -4.97 -0.41
N HIS A 437 -6.09 -4.18 -0.59
CA HIS A 437 -5.06 -3.98 0.43
C HIS A 437 -5.71 -3.41 1.70
N GLY A 438 -5.30 -3.90 2.87
CA GLY A 438 -5.77 -3.34 4.13
C GLY A 438 -4.96 -2.11 4.53
N PHE A 439 -5.42 -1.32 5.48
CA PHE A 439 -4.59 -0.29 6.08
C PHE A 439 -4.77 -0.34 7.60
N PRO A 440 -3.74 0.01 8.39
CA PRO A 440 -3.84 -0.04 9.83
C PRO A 440 -5.04 0.78 10.34
N PRO A 441 -5.90 0.20 11.21
CA PRO A 441 -7.02 0.91 11.81
C PRO A 441 -6.58 2.23 12.43
N GLY A 442 -7.31 3.29 12.10
CA GLY A 442 -6.99 4.64 12.48
C GLY A 442 -6.21 5.42 11.41
N ASN A 443 -5.16 4.86 10.81
CA ASN A 443 -4.36 5.63 9.84
C ASN A 443 -5.20 6.10 8.64
N GLY A 444 -6.15 5.30 8.17
CA GLY A 444 -7.09 5.67 7.10
C GLY A 444 -7.94 6.91 7.38
N GLU A 445 -8.28 7.22 8.65
CA GLU A 445 -9.18 8.34 8.99
C GLU A 445 -8.50 9.73 8.97
N ASP A 446 -7.16 9.74 9.00
CA ASP A 446 -6.32 10.92 8.76
C ASP A 446 -5.76 11.00 7.34
N ASP A 447 -5.95 9.92 6.59
CA ASP A 447 -5.43 9.74 5.26
C ASP A 447 -6.52 9.97 4.21
N VAL A 448 -6.13 10.39 3.02
CA VAL A 448 -7.02 10.48 1.87
C VAL A 448 -7.39 9.09 1.32
N ILE A 449 -6.64 8.04 1.68
CA ILE A 449 -6.87 6.65 1.26
C ILE A 449 -8.29 6.19 1.57
N ASP A 450 -8.83 6.48 2.76
CA ASP A 450 -10.19 6.08 3.14
C ASP A 450 -11.25 6.71 2.22
N THR A 451 -11.11 8.02 1.95
CA THR A 451 -12.02 8.74 1.04
C THR A 451 -11.89 8.26 -0.41
N ASN A 452 -10.68 7.92 -0.85
CA ASN A 452 -10.42 7.44 -2.21
C ASN A 452 -10.93 6.01 -2.40
N MET A 453 -10.64 5.13 -1.44
CA MET A 453 -11.12 3.75 -1.42
C MET A 453 -12.65 3.70 -1.36
N ASP A 454 -13.30 4.56 -0.59
CA ASP A 454 -14.76 4.65 -0.60
C ASP A 454 -15.33 4.96 -1.99
N ARG A 455 -14.70 5.85 -2.75
CA ARG A 455 -15.11 6.15 -4.14
C ARG A 455 -14.93 4.94 -5.06
N ILE A 456 -13.80 4.24 -4.94
CA ILE A 456 -13.49 3.03 -5.72
C ILE A 456 -14.50 1.92 -5.38
N ARG A 457 -14.75 1.69 -4.09
CA ARG A 457 -15.73 0.75 -3.57
C ARG A 457 -17.13 1.08 -4.08
N GLU A 458 -17.57 2.33 -4.02
CA GLU A 458 -18.87 2.76 -4.56
C GLU A 458 -19.00 2.47 -6.07
N ARG A 459 -17.93 2.72 -6.85
CA ARG A 459 -17.88 2.40 -8.28
C ARG A 459 -18.02 0.90 -8.54
N LEU A 460 -17.28 0.07 -7.79
CA LEU A 460 -17.35 -1.38 -7.87
C LEU A 460 -18.74 -1.88 -7.47
N ARG A 461 -19.30 -1.40 -6.35
CA ARG A 461 -20.66 -1.72 -5.89
C ARG A 461 -21.70 -1.43 -6.96
N HIS A 462 -21.64 -0.24 -7.57
CA HIS A 462 -22.58 0.14 -8.62
C HIS A 462 -22.51 -0.84 -9.80
N THR A 463 -21.30 -1.16 -10.25
CA THR A 463 -21.04 -2.05 -11.39
C THR A 463 -21.49 -3.48 -11.10
N TYR A 464 -21.13 -4.04 -9.94
CA TYR A 464 -21.51 -5.39 -9.54
C TYR A 464 -23.00 -5.53 -9.26
N THR A 465 -23.61 -4.57 -8.57
CA THR A 465 -25.06 -4.60 -8.29
C THR A 465 -25.88 -4.58 -9.58
N ARG A 466 -25.44 -3.81 -10.59
CA ARG A 466 -26.11 -3.70 -11.88
C ARG A 466 -26.04 -5.00 -12.69
N ASP A 467 -24.87 -5.65 -12.72
CA ASP A 467 -24.56 -6.66 -13.72
C ASP A 467 -24.34 -8.08 -13.19
N LEU A 468 -23.91 -8.27 -11.94
CA LEU A 468 -23.53 -9.59 -11.40
C LEU A 468 -24.69 -10.60 -11.43
N ARG A 469 -25.90 -10.15 -11.04
CA ARG A 469 -27.11 -11.01 -11.03
C ARG A 469 -27.52 -11.52 -12.41
N ARG A 470 -27.02 -10.91 -13.49
CA ARG A 470 -27.35 -11.29 -14.88
C ARG A 470 -26.39 -12.33 -15.44
N LEU A 471 -25.32 -12.68 -14.72
CA LEU A 471 -24.27 -13.55 -15.24
C LEU A 471 -24.62 -15.03 -15.21
N ARG A 472 -25.50 -15.45 -14.29
CA ARG A 472 -25.90 -16.85 -14.10
C ARG A 472 -27.25 -16.98 -13.40
N LYS A 473 -27.84 -18.18 -13.46
CA LYS A 473 -29.16 -18.48 -12.90
C LYS A 473 -29.14 -18.68 -11.38
N GLY A 474 -28.07 -19.28 -10.85
CA GLY A 474 -27.86 -19.50 -9.43
C GLY A 474 -27.61 -18.22 -8.65
N ILE A 475 -27.75 -18.29 -7.32
CA ILE A 475 -27.49 -17.16 -6.43
C ILE A 475 -26.02 -16.77 -6.55
N THR A 476 -25.76 -15.49 -6.82
CA THR A 476 -24.42 -14.92 -6.85
C THR A 476 -24.42 -13.63 -6.05
N GLU A 477 -23.61 -13.58 -5.01
CA GLU A 477 -23.45 -12.42 -4.12
C GLU A 477 -21.98 -11.97 -4.14
N PHE A 478 -21.74 -10.72 -3.77
CA PHE A 478 -20.38 -10.19 -3.65
C PHE A 478 -20.22 -9.40 -2.35
N GLY A 479 -19.01 -9.42 -1.80
CA GLY A 479 -18.55 -8.59 -0.70
C GLY A 479 -17.24 -7.90 -1.08
N LEU A 480 -17.00 -6.73 -0.51
CA LEU A 480 -15.69 -6.08 -0.51
C LEU A 480 -14.96 -6.53 0.76
N GLY A 481 -13.68 -6.86 0.65
CA GLY A 481 -12.91 -7.41 1.76
C GLY A 481 -11.52 -6.81 1.80
N MET A 482 -11.10 -6.33 2.97
CA MET A 482 -9.70 -5.95 3.19
C MET A 482 -8.87 -7.19 3.50
N ASN A 483 -7.73 -7.30 2.84
CA ASN A 483 -6.82 -8.43 2.94
C ASN A 483 -5.82 -8.28 4.10
N GLU A 484 -5.71 -7.11 4.72
CA GLU A 484 -4.81 -6.86 5.85
C GLU A 484 -5.53 -6.14 7.00
N PHE A 485 -5.00 -6.30 8.22
CA PHE A 485 -5.32 -5.52 9.43
C PHE A 485 -6.79 -5.44 9.90
N ASN A 486 -7.71 -6.23 9.32
CA ASN A 486 -9.13 -5.93 9.43
C ASN A 486 -9.98 -6.83 10.34
N ASN A 487 -9.43 -7.25 11.48
CA ASN A 487 -10.22 -7.86 12.57
C ASN A 487 -10.55 -6.84 13.69
N HIS A 488 -10.51 -5.53 13.39
CA HIS A 488 -10.74 -4.48 14.38
C HIS A 488 -12.24 -4.13 14.48
N PRO A 489 -12.83 -4.07 15.69
CA PRO A 489 -14.25 -3.78 15.88
C PRO A 489 -14.67 -2.37 15.43
N ASP A 490 -13.71 -1.45 15.31
CA ASP A 490 -13.92 -0.09 14.79
C ASP A 490 -13.59 0.06 13.30
N SER A 491 -13.10 -1.01 12.65
CA SER A 491 -13.01 -1.00 11.20
C SER A 491 -14.39 -1.34 10.64
N TRP A 492 -14.96 -0.41 9.88
CA TRP A 492 -16.35 -0.47 9.45
C TRP A 492 -16.56 -1.31 8.17
N GLN A 493 -15.49 -1.96 7.69
CA GLN A 493 -15.43 -2.83 6.52
C GLN A 493 -15.14 -4.26 6.98
N MET A 494 -15.77 -5.27 6.37
CA MET A 494 -15.41 -6.67 6.66
C MET A 494 -14.05 -7.02 6.07
N SER A 495 -13.29 -7.89 6.73
CA SER A 495 -12.12 -8.51 6.11
C SER A 495 -12.53 -9.50 5.01
N SER A 496 -11.61 -9.80 4.10
CA SER A 496 -11.81 -10.87 3.11
C SER A 496 -12.11 -12.22 3.78
N MET A 497 -11.54 -12.46 4.96
CA MET A 497 -11.76 -13.65 5.78
C MET A 497 -13.18 -13.70 6.37
N GLU A 498 -13.64 -12.61 6.98
CA GLU A 498 -14.99 -12.53 7.55
C GLU A 498 -16.06 -12.76 6.46
N ASN A 499 -15.84 -12.21 5.25
CA ASN A 499 -16.72 -12.45 4.12
C ASN A 499 -16.77 -13.94 3.73
N MET A 500 -15.62 -14.61 3.70
CA MET A 500 -15.56 -16.05 3.39
C MET A 500 -16.32 -16.85 4.44
N ILE A 501 -16.10 -16.58 5.72
CA ILE A 501 -16.76 -17.30 6.80
C ILE A 501 -18.28 -17.07 6.78
N ASP A 502 -18.74 -15.84 6.52
CA ASP A 502 -20.18 -15.57 6.32
C ASP A 502 -20.75 -16.43 5.18
N PHE A 503 -20.09 -16.45 4.01
CA PHE A 503 -20.54 -17.25 2.89
C PHE A 503 -20.59 -18.75 3.21
N LEU A 504 -19.58 -19.28 3.90
CA LEU A 504 -19.56 -20.68 4.32
C LEU A 504 -20.72 -21.00 5.27
N HIS A 505 -20.95 -20.18 6.29
CA HIS A 505 -22.06 -20.36 7.23
C HIS A 505 -23.43 -20.25 6.57
N ARG A 506 -23.55 -19.42 5.53
CA ARG A 506 -24.77 -19.26 4.73
C ARG A 506 -24.91 -20.33 3.64
N GLY A 507 -24.06 -21.36 3.64
CA GLY A 507 -24.16 -22.53 2.76
C GLY A 507 -23.90 -22.19 1.29
N PHE A 508 -22.92 -21.33 1.01
CA PHE A 508 -22.45 -21.10 -0.35
C PHE A 508 -21.61 -22.30 -0.82
N ASP A 509 -21.84 -22.73 -2.07
CA ASP A 509 -21.17 -23.88 -2.67
C ASP A 509 -19.76 -23.53 -3.16
N VAL A 510 -19.56 -22.27 -3.58
CA VAL A 510 -18.28 -21.76 -4.09
C VAL A 510 -18.02 -20.36 -3.57
N VAL A 511 -16.78 -20.09 -3.14
CA VAL A 511 -16.29 -18.75 -2.81
C VAL A 511 -15.12 -18.42 -3.73
N ILE A 512 -15.19 -17.28 -4.42
CA ILE A 512 -14.13 -16.78 -5.30
C ILE A 512 -13.53 -15.52 -4.70
N PHE A 513 -12.23 -15.54 -4.40
CA PHE A 513 -11.45 -14.37 -4.07
C PHE A 513 -10.84 -13.78 -5.32
N GLN A 514 -11.18 -12.51 -5.57
CA GLN A 514 -10.65 -11.75 -6.69
C GLN A 514 -9.96 -10.49 -6.19
N PRO A 515 -8.63 -10.41 -6.33
CA PRO A 515 -7.92 -9.20 -6.00
C PRO A 515 -8.17 -8.12 -7.06
N TYR A 516 -8.31 -6.89 -6.61
CA TYR A 516 -8.47 -5.75 -7.50
C TYR A 516 -7.51 -4.59 -7.21
N TYR A 517 -7.06 -4.43 -5.96
CA TYR A 517 -6.23 -3.29 -5.56
C TYR A 517 -4.89 -3.24 -6.30
N PHE A 518 -4.08 -4.30 -6.20
CA PHE A 518 -2.91 -4.46 -7.06
C PHE A 518 -3.30 -5.13 -8.37
N THR A 519 -2.97 -4.46 -9.48
CA THR A 519 -3.30 -4.94 -10.82
C THR A 519 -2.30 -5.96 -11.34
N TYR A 520 -1.15 -6.09 -10.68
CA TYR A 520 -0.12 -7.09 -10.87
C TYR A 520 -0.08 -8.04 -9.66
N GLU A 521 0.62 -9.14 -9.83
CA GLU A 521 0.81 -10.11 -8.77
C GLU A 521 1.72 -9.54 -7.65
N SER A 522 1.27 -9.58 -6.39
CA SER A 522 1.99 -9.04 -5.23
C SER A 522 2.07 -10.04 -4.07
N ILE A 523 2.91 -9.78 -3.07
CA ILE A 523 3.04 -10.66 -1.90
C ILE A 523 1.72 -10.85 -1.15
N ASP A 524 0.87 -9.82 -1.04
CA ASP A 524 -0.47 -9.92 -0.44
C ASP A 524 -1.30 -11.04 -1.05
N LEU A 525 -1.16 -11.24 -2.36
CA LEU A 525 -1.92 -12.26 -3.07
C LEU A 525 -1.35 -13.64 -2.77
N PHE A 526 -0.03 -13.81 -2.79
CA PHE A 526 0.64 -15.12 -2.69
C PHE A 526 0.83 -15.62 -1.27
N GLU A 527 1.05 -14.71 -0.33
CA GLU A 527 1.23 -15.00 1.08
C GLU A 527 -0.04 -14.63 1.84
N HIS A 528 -0.40 -13.36 2.01
CA HIS A 528 -1.45 -12.97 2.97
C HIS A 528 -2.80 -13.65 2.69
N LEU A 529 -3.35 -13.49 1.49
CA LEU A 529 -4.67 -14.03 1.18
C LEU A 529 -4.70 -15.57 1.12
N ARG A 530 -3.58 -16.22 0.80
CA ARG A 530 -3.47 -17.68 0.71
C ARG A 530 -3.14 -18.31 2.06
N HIS A 531 -2.16 -17.79 2.80
CA HIS A 531 -1.80 -18.17 4.17
C HIS A 531 -3.02 -18.16 5.08
N TRP A 532 -3.83 -17.10 5.00
CA TRP A 532 -5.00 -16.93 5.86
C TRP A 532 -6.11 -17.94 5.60
N ALA A 533 -6.32 -18.37 4.36
CA ALA A 533 -7.32 -19.40 4.06
C ALA A 533 -6.99 -20.74 4.75
N PHE A 534 -5.73 -20.97 5.11
CA PHE A 534 -5.25 -22.22 5.71
C PHE A 534 -5.14 -22.17 7.24
N GLU A 535 -4.82 -21.02 7.85
CA GLU A 535 -4.72 -20.88 9.32
C GLU A 535 -6.06 -21.06 10.07
N VAL A 536 -7.20 -20.78 9.41
CA VAL A 536 -8.55 -20.89 10.02
C VAL A 536 -8.93 -22.32 10.41
N ASP A 537 -8.22 -23.32 9.88
CA ASP A 537 -8.54 -24.72 10.15
C ASP A 537 -7.76 -25.31 11.32
N GLY A 538 -6.81 -24.56 11.92
CA GLY A 538 -5.83 -25.18 12.82
C GLY A 538 -4.99 -26.25 12.12
N ILE A 539 -4.97 -26.24 10.78
CA ILE A 539 -3.98 -26.94 9.97
C ILE A 539 -2.67 -26.20 10.20
N ASP A 540 -1.71 -26.95 10.72
CA ASP A 540 -0.34 -26.51 10.95
C ASP A 540 0.28 -26.17 9.58
N TYR A 541 0.36 -24.88 9.25
CA TYR A 541 0.85 -24.36 7.96
C TYR A 541 2.22 -24.98 7.59
N GLU A 542 3.07 -25.22 8.61
CA GLU A 542 4.37 -25.88 8.46
C GLU A 542 4.30 -27.36 8.06
N LYS A 543 3.25 -28.11 8.45
CA LYS A 543 3.16 -29.56 8.16
C LYS A 543 2.55 -29.88 6.80
N GLU A 544 1.72 -29.01 6.23
CA GLU A 544 1.04 -29.24 4.96
C GLU A 544 1.65 -28.51 3.75
N LEU A 545 2.79 -27.82 3.93
CA LEU A 545 3.61 -27.28 2.82
C LEU A 545 4.12 -28.36 1.84
N HIS A 546 3.96 -29.65 2.17
CA HIS A 546 4.27 -30.78 1.29
C HIS A 546 3.05 -31.64 0.91
N GLY A 547 1.83 -31.19 1.25
CA GLY A 547 0.66 -32.06 1.34
C GLY A 547 -0.61 -31.63 0.61
N GLY A 548 -0.59 -30.80 -0.45
CA GLY A 548 -1.65 -30.92 -1.47
C GLY A 548 -2.28 -29.68 -2.12
N HIS A 549 -1.89 -28.44 -1.82
CA HIS A 549 -2.41 -27.28 -2.57
C HIS A 549 -1.40 -26.77 -3.61
N VAL A 550 -1.82 -26.73 -4.87
CA VAL A 550 -0.98 -26.33 -6.01
C VAL A 550 -1.49 -25.01 -6.54
N ILE A 551 -0.66 -23.97 -6.54
CA ILE A 551 -0.92 -22.79 -7.36
C ILE A 551 -0.76 -23.23 -8.81
N ALA A 552 -1.83 -23.16 -9.58
CA ALA A 552 -1.79 -23.51 -10.99
C ALA A 552 -0.91 -22.51 -11.76
N PRO A 553 -0.33 -22.90 -12.91
CA PRO A 553 0.49 -22.01 -13.73
C PRO A 553 -0.21 -20.71 -14.17
N ASN A 554 -1.55 -20.65 -14.09
CA ASN A 554 -2.34 -19.46 -14.36
C ASN A 554 -2.64 -18.61 -13.10
N TYR A 555 -1.87 -18.79 -12.03
CA TYR A 555 -1.98 -18.10 -10.74
C TYR A 555 -3.27 -18.37 -9.96
N ARG A 556 -4.05 -19.38 -10.36
CA ARG A 556 -5.25 -19.77 -9.63
C ARG A 556 -4.91 -20.78 -8.54
N SER A 557 -5.51 -20.64 -7.36
CA SER A 557 -5.61 -21.70 -6.36
C SER A 557 -7.05 -22.17 -6.31
N ASP A 558 -7.26 -23.49 -6.28
CA ASP A 558 -8.60 -24.10 -6.34
C ASP A 558 -8.60 -25.33 -5.44
N PHE A 559 -9.36 -25.26 -4.35
CA PHE A 559 -9.38 -26.30 -3.32
C PHE A 559 -10.77 -26.39 -2.69
N THR A 560 -11.01 -27.45 -1.92
CA THR A 560 -12.26 -27.63 -1.18
C THR A 560 -12.02 -27.35 0.29
N PHE A 561 -12.87 -26.53 0.91
CA PHE A 561 -12.84 -26.20 2.31
C PHE A 561 -14.24 -26.37 2.91
N ARG A 562 -14.38 -27.24 3.91
CA ARG A 562 -15.64 -27.53 4.62
C ARG A 562 -16.83 -27.82 3.67
N GLY A 563 -16.57 -28.49 2.55
CA GLY A 563 -17.58 -28.86 1.56
C GLY A 563 -17.91 -27.78 0.54
N ALA A 564 -17.36 -26.57 0.68
CA ALA A 564 -17.42 -25.53 -0.34
C ALA A 564 -16.13 -25.50 -1.16
N ARG A 565 -16.20 -25.11 -2.43
CA ARG A 565 -15.03 -24.90 -3.27
C ARG A 565 -14.51 -23.47 -3.11
N ILE A 566 -13.24 -23.30 -2.81
CA ILE A 566 -12.57 -22.01 -2.67
C ILE A 566 -11.66 -21.80 -3.87
N ILE A 567 -11.82 -20.66 -4.53
CA ILE A 567 -11.05 -20.27 -5.69
C ILE A 567 -10.38 -18.93 -5.39
N ILE A 568 -9.05 -18.89 -5.41
CA ILE A 568 -8.28 -17.66 -5.31
C ILE A 568 -7.69 -17.37 -6.68
N THR A 569 -7.99 -16.20 -7.21
CA THR A 569 -7.62 -15.82 -8.59
C THR A 569 -6.36 -14.96 -8.59
N GLY A 570 -5.64 -14.94 -9.71
CA GLY A 570 -4.55 -13.98 -9.92
C GLY A 570 -5.05 -12.57 -10.19
N SER A 571 -4.14 -11.61 -10.08
CA SER A 571 -4.31 -10.21 -10.49
C SER A 571 -4.69 -10.06 -11.97
N LEU A 572 -5.17 -8.89 -12.38
CA LEU A 572 -5.53 -8.61 -13.77
C LEU A 572 -4.36 -8.88 -14.74
N LEU A 573 -3.16 -8.39 -14.43
CA LEU A 573 -1.98 -8.52 -15.28
C LEU A 573 -1.40 -9.94 -15.24
N GLY A 574 -1.41 -10.61 -14.09
CA GLY A 574 -0.98 -12.01 -14.02
C GLY A 574 -1.92 -12.94 -14.79
N ARG A 575 -3.23 -12.68 -14.75
CA ARG A 575 -4.19 -13.42 -15.59
C ARG A 575 -4.01 -13.09 -17.06
N TYR A 576 -3.73 -11.84 -17.43
CA TYR A 576 -3.42 -11.47 -18.82
C TYR A 576 -2.14 -12.16 -19.33
N GLU A 577 -1.10 -12.25 -18.50
CA GLU A 577 0.13 -12.96 -18.83
C GLU A 577 -0.15 -14.41 -19.24
N LYS A 578 -1.00 -15.13 -18.49
CA LYS A 578 -1.20 -16.58 -18.66
C LYS A 578 -2.33 -16.92 -19.61
N ASP A 579 -3.41 -16.16 -19.52
CA ASP A 579 -4.69 -16.44 -20.15
C ASP A 579 -5.11 -15.29 -21.09
N GLY A 580 -4.18 -14.44 -21.54
CA GLY A 580 -4.46 -13.27 -22.39
C GLY A 580 -5.05 -13.58 -23.77
N ASN A 581 -5.03 -14.85 -24.18
CA ASN A 581 -5.74 -15.36 -25.36
C ASN A 581 -7.25 -15.57 -25.11
N LEU A 582 -7.69 -15.64 -23.84
CA LEU A 582 -9.10 -15.77 -23.52
C LEU A 582 -9.82 -14.45 -23.78
N PRO A 583 -10.99 -14.46 -24.46
CA PRO A 583 -11.67 -13.23 -24.87
C PRO A 583 -12.00 -12.27 -23.71
N LEU A 584 -12.42 -12.81 -22.56
CA LEU A 584 -12.78 -11.99 -21.39
C LEU A 584 -11.55 -11.41 -20.67
N VAL A 585 -10.44 -12.15 -20.61
CA VAL A 585 -9.18 -11.64 -20.06
C VAL A 585 -8.63 -10.53 -20.96
N GLN A 586 -8.65 -10.75 -22.27
CA GLN A 586 -8.24 -9.73 -23.25
C GLN A 586 -9.14 -8.49 -23.19
N GLN A 587 -10.44 -8.67 -23.02
CA GLN A 587 -11.39 -7.56 -22.85
C GLN A 587 -11.10 -6.78 -21.56
N ALA A 588 -10.89 -7.46 -20.43
CA ALA A 588 -10.55 -6.83 -19.16
C ALA A 588 -9.28 -5.98 -19.29
N TYR A 589 -8.22 -6.57 -19.86
CA TYR A 589 -6.95 -5.88 -20.11
C TYR A 589 -7.13 -4.62 -20.98
N ARG A 590 -7.87 -4.73 -22.09
CA ARG A 590 -8.14 -3.59 -22.99
C ARG A 590 -8.94 -2.48 -22.31
N SER A 591 -9.94 -2.81 -21.50
CA SER A 591 -10.73 -1.82 -20.75
C SER A 591 -9.86 -1.07 -19.74
N PHE A 592 -9.04 -1.79 -18.98
CA PHE A 592 -8.13 -1.19 -18.01
C PHE A 592 -7.08 -0.30 -18.69
N LYS A 593 -6.33 -0.86 -19.65
CA LYS A 593 -5.32 -0.13 -20.44
C LYS A 593 -5.92 1.10 -21.14
N GLY A 594 -7.10 0.94 -21.75
CA GLY A 594 -7.79 2.02 -22.47
C GLY A 594 -8.13 3.20 -21.57
N SER A 595 -8.54 2.96 -20.33
CA SER A 595 -8.78 4.05 -19.37
C SER A 595 -7.50 4.82 -19.04
N ILE A 596 -6.36 4.13 -18.90
CA ILE A 596 -5.07 4.76 -18.62
C ILE A 596 -4.61 5.60 -19.82
N VAL A 597 -4.65 5.04 -21.03
CA VAL A 597 -4.30 5.76 -22.26
C VAL A 597 -5.14 7.02 -22.41
N GLN A 598 -6.45 6.94 -22.16
CA GLN A 598 -7.35 8.09 -22.26
C GLN A 598 -7.01 9.17 -21.25
N THR A 599 -6.75 8.81 -19.99
CA THR A 599 -6.37 9.76 -18.93
C THR A 599 -5.05 10.44 -19.26
N LEU A 600 -4.02 9.68 -19.68
CA LEU A 600 -2.72 10.22 -20.06
C LEU A 600 -2.83 11.14 -21.30
N ALA A 601 -3.58 10.74 -22.33
CA ALA A 601 -3.79 11.56 -23.52
C ALA A 601 -4.50 12.88 -23.18
N ASN A 602 -5.52 12.84 -22.33
CA ASN A 602 -6.21 14.04 -21.84
C ASN A 602 -5.24 14.97 -21.10
N LYS A 603 -4.39 14.42 -20.24
CA LYS A 603 -3.37 15.20 -19.53
C LYS A 603 -2.38 15.84 -20.50
N LEU A 604 -1.82 15.07 -21.42
CA LEU A 604 -0.86 15.59 -22.40
C LEU A 604 -1.50 16.67 -23.30
N HIS A 605 -2.78 16.53 -23.64
CA HIS A 605 -3.51 17.57 -24.36
C HIS A 605 -3.77 18.83 -23.53
N SER A 606 -4.06 18.72 -22.23
CA SER A 606 -4.27 19.90 -21.37
C SER A 606 -2.97 20.71 -21.26
N LEU A 607 -1.83 20.03 -21.13
CA LEU A 607 -0.52 20.67 -21.05
C LEU A 607 -0.12 21.38 -22.37
N LYS A 608 -0.58 20.90 -23.54
CA LYS A 608 -0.34 21.57 -24.84
C LYS A 608 -1.15 22.85 -25.05
N ARG A 609 -2.23 23.06 -24.28
CA ARG A 609 -3.16 24.20 -24.45
C ARG A 609 -2.84 25.37 -23.53
N GLN A 610 -1.97 25.16 -22.55
CA GLN A 610 -1.43 26.17 -21.62
C GLN A 610 -0.19 26.80 -22.24
#